data_AF-A0A3B0QBE9-F1
#
_entry.id   AF-A0A3B0QBE9-F1
#
_cell.length_a   1.000
_cell.length_b   1.000
_cell.length_c   1.000
_cell.angle_alpha   90.00
_cell.angle_beta   90.00
_cell.angle_gamma   90.00
#
_symmetry.space_group_name_H-M   'P 1'
#
loop_
_entity.id
_entity.type
_entity.pdbx_description
1 polymer ?
#
loop_
_entity_poly.entity_id
_entity_poly.type
_entity_poly.pdbx_seq_one_letter_code
_entity_poly.pdbx_strand_id
1 'polypeptide(L)' 'MTLKKPEGTLEVITGPMFSGKTEELLKRIKILEIAEIDTLVFKPAFDTRFDETKIVSRTGAKTKAVVIKESKEILEHW' A
#
# COMPACT_ATOMS: atom_id res chain seq x y z
N MET A 1 7.07 17.51 -28.77
CA MET A 1 7.96 16.67 -27.93
C MET A 1 7.12 16.09 -26.81
N THR A 2 6.72 14.82 -26.91
CA THR A 2 6.00 14.15 -25.83
C THR A 2 7.05 13.51 -24.93
N LEU A 3 7.21 14.02 -23.71
CA LEU A 3 8.05 13.36 -22.71
C LEU A 3 7.47 11.96 -22.47
N LYS A 4 8.20 10.93 -22.91
CA LYS A 4 7.89 9.53 -22.59
C LYS A 4 7.90 9.41 -21.07
N LYS A 5 6.73 9.31 -20.43
CA LYS A 5 6.66 8.96 -19.01
C LYS A 5 7.32 7.59 -18.85
N PRO A 6 8.23 7.39 -17.88
CA PRO A 6 8.75 6.06 -17.59
C PRO A 6 7.57 5.13 -17.26
N GLU A 7 7.64 3.89 -17.73
CA GLU A 7 6.54 2.90 -17.66
C GLU A 7 6.23 2.43 -16.23
N GLY A 8 7.00 2.88 -15.23
CA GLY A 8 6.73 2.66 -13.81
C GLY A 8 7.45 3.67 -12.92
N THR A 9 6.90 3.90 -11.72
CA THR A 9 7.47 4.78 -10.69
C THR A 9 7.55 4.05 -9.36
N LEU A 10 8.61 4.31 -8.59
CA LEU A 10 8.74 3.86 -7.21
C LEU A 10 8.62 5.07 -6.29
N GLU A 11 7.60 5.07 -5.45
CA GLU A 11 7.38 6.11 -4.45
C GLU A 11 7.54 5.54 -3.05
N VAL A 12 8.27 6.25 -2.19
CA VAL A 12 8.57 5.79 -0.83
C VAL A 12 7.99 6.77 0.18
N ILE A 13 7.11 6.27 1.05
CA ILE A 13 6.59 6.99 2.21
C ILE A 13 7.33 6.49 3.45
N THR A 14 8.17 7.33 4.05
CA THR A 14 9.01 6.96 5.21
C THR A 14 8.88 7.96 6.36
N GLY A 15 9.44 7.60 7.52
CA GLY A 15 9.39 8.38 8.75
C GLY A 15 9.25 7.51 10.02
N PRO A 16 9.42 8.08 11.21
CA PRO A 16 9.30 7.35 12.48
C PRO A 16 7.88 6.80 12.70
N MET A 17 7.70 5.87 13.65
CA MET A 17 6.34 5.47 14.04
C MET A 17 5.50 6.70 14.41
N PHE A 18 4.21 6.67 14.11
CA PHE A 18 3.25 7.77 14.34
C PHE A 18 3.38 8.99 13.42
N SER A 19 4.34 9.02 12.48
CA SER A 19 4.47 10.10 11.48
C SER A 19 3.41 10.08 10.35
N GLY A 20 2.34 9.31 10.47
CA GLY A 20 1.27 9.27 9.47
C GLY A 20 1.54 8.47 8.18
N LYS A 21 2.59 7.63 8.12
CA LYS A 21 2.91 6.83 6.90
C LYS A 21 1.72 6.04 6.35
N THR A 22 1.05 5.30 7.22
CA THR A 22 -0.12 4.49 6.86
C THR A 22 -1.29 5.35 6.42
N GLU A 23 -1.45 6.54 7.01
CA GLU A 23 -2.51 7.48 6.65
C GLU A 23 -2.33 7.98 5.21
N GLU A 24 -1.11 8.38 4.86
CA GLU A 24 -0.79 8.86 3.52
C GLU A 24 -0.90 7.74 2.48
N LEU A 25 -0.46 6.52 2.81
CA LEU A 25 -0.64 5.35 1.93
C LEU A 25 -2.13 5.08 1.66
N LEU A 26 -2.97 5.03 2.70
CA LEU A 26 -4.40 4.79 2.56
C LEU A 26 -5.11 5.92 1.81
N LYS A 27 -4.70 7.17 2.00
CA LYS A 27 -5.22 8.32 1.24
C LYS A 27 -4.94 8.16 -0.25
N ARG A 28 -3.73 7.75 -0.64
CA ARG A 28 -3.37 7.52 -2.04
C ARG A 28 -4.14 6.36 -2.66
N ILE A 29 -4.24 5.24 -1.95
CA ILE A 29 -5.07 4.10 -2.36
C ILE A 29 -6.51 4.57 -2.57
N LYS A 30 -7.06 5.37 -1.66
CA LYS A 30 -8.43 5.89 -1.80
C LYS A 30 -8.63 6.75 -3.05
N ILE A 31 -7.64 7.58 -3.39
CA ILE A 31 -7.67 8.39 -4.62
C ILE A 31 -7.67 7.49 -5.86
N LEU A 32 -6.83 6.44 -5.88
CA LEU A 32 -6.76 5.48 -6.98
C LEU A 32 -8.07 4.68 -7.13
N GLU A 33 -8.68 4.24 -6.02
CA GLU A 33 -10.00 3.60 -6.02
C GLU A 33 -11.08 4.51 -6.61
N ILE A 34 -11.09 5.81 -6.24
CA ILE A 34 -12.04 6.79 -6.78
C ILE A 34 -11.82 7.00 -8.29
N ALA A 35 -10.57 6.91 -8.74
CA ALA A 35 -10.21 7.00 -10.15
C ALA A 35 -10.43 5.68 -10.92
N GLU A 36 -11.03 4.66 -10.30
CA GLU A 36 -11.28 3.33 -10.88
C GLU A 36 -10.00 2.65 -11.39
N ILE A 37 -8.87 2.90 -10.71
CA ILE A 37 -7.60 2.25 -10.99
C ILE A 37 -7.50 1.02 -10.08
N ASP A 38 -7.31 -0.15 -10.68
CA ASP A 38 -7.10 -1.39 -9.94
C ASP A 38 -5.82 -1.30 -9.10
N THR A 39 -5.96 -1.49 -7.79
CA THR A 39 -4.85 -1.45 -6.83
C THR A 39 -4.69 -2.77 -6.11
N LEU A 40 -3.45 -3.25 -6.03
CA LEU A 40 -3.08 -4.40 -5.22
C LEU A 40 -2.24 -3.95 -4.03
N VAL A 41 -2.69 -4.32 -2.83
CA VAL A 41 -2.07 -3.89 -1.57
C VAL A 41 -1.48 -5.10 -0.87
N PHE A 42 -0.24 -4.99 -0.43
CA PHE A 42 0.47 -6.06 0.27
C PHE A 42 0.88 -5.62 1.67
N LYS A 43 0.91 -6.59 2.59
CA LYS A 43 1.52 -6.43 3.92
C LYS A 43 2.32 -7.67 4.30
N PRO A 44 3.41 -7.51 5.07
CA PRO A 44 4.14 -8.67 5.55
C PRO A 44 3.35 -9.41 6.63
N ALA A 45 3.47 -10.74 6.66
CA ALA A 45 2.76 -11.62 7.59
C ALA A 45 3.07 -11.34 9.07
N PHE A 46 4.24 -10.81 9.38
CA PHE A 46 4.60 -10.47 10.76
C PHE A 46 3.94 -9.18 11.28
N ASP A 47 3.38 -8.34 10.41
CA ASP A 47 2.72 -7.10 10.84
C ASP A 47 1.26 -7.36 11.25
N THR A 48 1.06 -7.87 12.46
CA THR A 48 -0.27 -8.21 13.02
C THR A 48 -0.80 -7.18 14.03
N ARG A 49 -0.16 -6.00 14.13
CA ARG A 49 -0.39 -5.03 15.22
C ARG A 49 -1.83 -4.52 15.32
N PHE A 50 -2.57 -4.50 14.22
CA PHE A 50 -3.94 -3.94 14.16
C PHE A 50 -4.97 -4.88 13.52
N ASP A 51 -4.58 -5.69 12.54
CA ASP A 51 -5.45 -6.65 11.85
C ASP A 51 -4.54 -7.66 11.12
N GLU A 52 -4.95 -8.92 10.98
CA GLU A 52 -4.16 -9.94 10.28
C GLU A 52 -4.18 -9.74 8.75
N THR A 53 -5.28 -9.24 8.21
CA THR A 53 -5.59 -9.20 6.76
C THR A 53 -5.71 -7.80 6.18
N LYS A 54 -5.56 -6.76 7.01
CA LYS A 54 -5.72 -5.36 6.62
C LYS A 54 -4.53 -4.50 7.01
N ILE A 55 -4.34 -3.44 6.25
CA ILE A 55 -3.55 -2.29 6.68
C ILE A 55 -4.51 -1.32 7.36
N VAL A 56 -4.19 -0.93 8.59
CA VAL A 56 -5.05 -0.08 9.43
C VAL A 56 -4.22 1.09 9.92
N SER A 57 -4.71 2.31 9.72
CA SER A 57 -4.12 3.48 10.36
C SER A 57 -4.70 3.69 11.76
N ARG A 58 -4.03 4.51 12.56
CA ARG A 58 -4.46 4.79 13.93
C ARG A 58 -5.73 5.63 14.01
N THR A 59 -6.10 6.32 12.94
CA THR A 59 -7.35 7.09 12.83
C THR A 59 -8.54 6.21 12.44
N GLY A 60 -8.31 4.91 12.20
CA GLY A 60 -9.34 3.92 11.88
C GLY A 60 -9.55 3.67 10.39
N ALA A 61 -8.87 4.41 9.51
CA ALA A 61 -8.87 4.10 8.08
C ALA A 61 -8.23 2.73 7.85
N LYS A 62 -8.79 1.95 6.91
CA LYS A 62 -8.33 0.60 6.64
C LYS A 62 -8.58 0.17 5.20
N THR A 63 -7.71 -0.67 4.68
CA THR A 63 -7.90 -1.38 3.41
C THR A 63 -7.47 -2.83 3.52
N LYS A 64 -8.06 -3.69 2.69
CA LYS A 64 -7.64 -5.11 2.59
C LYS A 64 -6.24 -5.18 2.00
N ALA A 65 -5.45 -6.14 2.46
CA ALA A 65 -4.13 -6.39 1.93
C ALA A 65 -3.88 -7.89 1.79
N VAL A 66 -3.18 -8.27 0.73
CA VAL A 66 -2.62 -9.61 0.58
C VAL A 66 -1.46 -9.76 1.56
N VAL A 67 -1.51 -10.82 2.36
CA VAL A 67 -0.50 -11.11 3.37
C VAL A 67 0.56 -12.01 2.74
N ILE A 68 1.80 -11.54 2.75
CA ILE A 68 2.95 -12.25 2.16
C ILE A 68 4.00 -12.55 3.23
N LYS A 69 4.69 -13.69 3.16
CA LYS A 69 5.81 -14.01 4.08
C LYS A 69 7.13 -13.48 3.53
N GLU A 70 7.32 -13.58 2.22
CA GLU A 70 8.51 -13.15 1.50
C GLU A 70 8.17 -12.23 0.33
N SER A 71 9.05 -11.27 0.02
CA SER A 71 8.82 -10.30 -1.07
C SER A 71 8.64 -10.96 -2.45
N LYS A 72 9.16 -12.17 -2.65
CA LYS A 72 9.02 -12.90 -3.92
C LYS A 72 7.57 -13.30 -4.21
N GLU A 73 6.76 -13.52 -3.18
CA GLU A 73 5.33 -13.87 -3.31
C GLU A 73 4.54 -12.76 -4.02
N ILE A 74 5.01 -11.50 -4.00
CA ILE A 74 4.38 -10.40 -4.76
C ILE A 74 4.24 -10.76 -6.24
N LEU A 75 5.22 -11.47 -6.80
CA LEU A 75 5.24 -11.85 -8.22
C LEU A 75 4.21 -12.94 -8.57
N GLU A 76 3.64 -13.61 -7.58
CA GLU A 76 2.63 -14.67 -7.78
C GLU A 76 1.21 -14.10 -7.88
N HIS A 77 1.03 -12.82 -7.52
CA HIS A 77 -0.23 -12.11 -7.54
C HIS A 77 -0.36 -11.10 -8.70
N TRP A 78 0.61 -11.10 -9.62
CA TRP A 78 0.65 -10.27 -10.83
C TRP A 78 0.44 -11.14 -12.07
#